data_AF-A0A2N3I4J2-F1
#
_entry.id   AF-A0A2N3I4J2-F1
#
_cell.length_a   1.000
_cell.length_b   1.000
_cell.length_c   1.000
_cell.angle_alpha   90.00
_cell.angle_beta   90.00
_cell.angle_gamma   90.00
#
_symmetry.space_group_name_H-M   'P 1'
#
loop_
_entity.id
_entity.type
_entity.pdbx_description
1 polymer ?
#
loop_
_entity_poly.entity_id
_entity_poly.type
_entity_poly.pdbx_seq_one_letter_code
_entity_poly.pdbx_strand_id
1 'polypeptide(L)'
;MNKINYKKEILENICYTDLVYGRINKKLNLALSKDQIEKMILTIIKETDEIEFHKKGKNIYINNMDRNIRLTINSFTNRIITAAKING
;
A
#
# COMPACT_ATOMS: atom_id res chain seq x y z
N MET A 1 0.62 23.76 11.71
CA MET A 1 0.27 22.34 11.88
C MET A 1 1.19 21.53 10.99
N ASN A 2 2.08 20.71 11.54
CA ASN A 2 2.98 19.89 10.70
C ASN A 2 2.13 18.88 9.94
N LYS A 3 2.09 19.02 8.61
CA LYS A 3 1.44 18.05 7.73
C LYS A 3 2.25 16.76 7.82
N ILE A 4 1.66 15.68 8.32
CA ILE A 4 2.30 14.36 8.33
C ILE A 4 2.54 13.95 6.86
N ASN A 5 3.79 13.67 6.52
CA ASN A 5 4.14 13.10 5.22
C ASN A 5 4.08 11.57 5.31
N TYR A 6 2.89 11.01 5.04
CA TYR A 6 2.68 9.56 5.09
C TYR A 6 3.58 8.81 4.11
N LYS A 7 3.88 9.39 2.94
CA LYS A 7 4.70 8.74 1.91
C LYS A 7 6.11 8.46 2.44
N LYS A 8 6.75 9.46 3.03
CA LYS A 8 8.07 9.32 3.64
C LYS A 8 8.05 8.30 4.78
N GLU A 9 7.12 8.44 5.72
CA GLU A 9 6.99 7.55 6.88
C GLU A 9 6.82 6.08 6.48
N ILE A 10 5.95 5.82 5.51
CA ILE A 10 5.68 4.47 5.01
C ILE A 10 6.89 3.92 4.27
N LEU A 11 7.56 4.70 3.40
CA LEU A 11 8.74 4.21 2.68
C LEU A 11 9.88 3.79 3.61
N GLU A 12 10.02 4.47 4.75
CA GLU A 12 11.06 4.17 5.74
C GLU A 12 10.71 2.97 6.63
N ASN A 13 9.42 2.70 6.86
CA ASN A 13 8.97 1.77 7.92
C ASN A 13 8.04 0.66 7.45
N ILE A 14 7.75 0.55 6.14
CA ILE A 14 6.81 -0.45 5.64
C ILE A 14 7.26 -1.86 6.01
N CYS A 15 6.33 -2.65 6.54
CA CYS A 15 6.60 -4.03 6.92
C CYS A 15 5.52 -4.99 6.42
N TYR A 16 5.87 -6.27 6.42
CA TYR A 16 5.12 -7.35 5.81
C TYR A 16 4.97 -8.52 6.79
N THR A 17 3.92 -9.33 6.61
CA THR A 17 3.79 -10.63 7.26
C THR A 17 3.40 -11.66 6.22
N ASP A 18 3.67 -12.95 6.45
CA ASP A 18 3.42 -13.98 5.44
C ASP A 18 1.97 -14.00 4.90
N LEU A 19 1.00 -13.67 5.76
CA LEU A 19 -0.42 -13.59 5.39
C LEU A 19 -0.74 -12.53 4.34
N VAL A 20 0.04 -11.44 4.26
CA VAL A 20 -0.28 -10.31 3.35
C VAL A 20 -0.01 -10.67 1.90
N TYR A 21 1.03 -11.47 1.62
CA TYR A 21 1.39 -11.86 0.27
C TYR A 21 0.29 -12.69 -0.39
N GLY A 22 -0.23 -13.70 0.32
CA GLY A 22 -1.35 -14.52 -0.16
C GLY A 22 -2.62 -13.69 -0.38
N ARG A 23 -2.90 -12.73 0.53
CA ARG A 23 -4.06 -11.85 0.39
C ARG A 23 -3.96 -10.94 -0.83
N ILE A 24 -2.79 -10.37 -1.09
CA ILE A 24 -2.54 -9.47 -2.23
C ILE A 24 -2.70 -10.23 -3.55
N ASN A 25 -2.04 -11.38 -3.69
CA ASN A 25 -2.19 -12.23 -4.87
C ASN A 25 -3.66 -12.59 -5.12
N LYS A 26 -4.40 -13.02 -4.08
CA LYS A 26 -5.82 -13.33 -4.20
C LYS A 26 -6.67 -12.13 -4.61
N LYS A 27 -6.42 -10.94 -4.03
CA LYS A 27 -7.22 -9.73 -4.31
C LYS A 27 -6.93 -9.11 -5.67
N LEU A 28 -5.72 -9.27 -6.19
CA LEU A 28 -5.34 -8.76 -7.51
C LEU A 28 -5.45 -9.82 -8.61
N ASN A 29 -5.78 -11.07 -8.26
CA ASN A 29 -5.74 -12.24 -9.15
C ASN A 29 -4.37 -12.41 -9.83
N LEU A 30 -3.32 -12.43 -9.02
CA LEU A 30 -1.92 -12.56 -9.44
C LEU A 30 -1.26 -13.78 -8.78
N ALA A 31 -0.12 -14.18 -9.32
CA ALA A 31 0.75 -15.22 -8.77
C ALA A 31 2.19 -14.72 -8.65
N LEU A 32 2.38 -13.65 -7.87
CA LEU A 32 3.70 -13.04 -7.65
C LEU A 32 4.43 -13.66 -6.45
N SER A 33 5.76 -13.68 -6.52
CA SER A 33 6.63 -13.98 -5.37
C SER A 33 6.58 -12.86 -4.33
N LYS A 34 7.11 -13.11 -3.12
CA LYS A 34 7.20 -12.10 -2.05
C LYS A 34 7.96 -10.85 -2.53
N ASP A 35 9.15 -11.03 -3.11
CA ASP A 35 9.98 -9.94 -3.62
C ASP A 35 9.29 -9.14 -4.71
N GLN A 36 8.54 -9.81 -5.60
CA GLN A 36 7.76 -9.12 -6.64
C GLN A 36 6.64 -8.28 -6.05
N ILE A 37 5.98 -8.76 -5.00
CA ILE A 37 4.95 -8.01 -4.28
C ILE A 37 5.57 -6.79 -3.58
N GLU A 38 6.69 -6.94 -2.89
CA GLU A 38 7.37 -5.83 -2.21
C GLU A 38 7.82 -4.77 -3.20
N LYS A 39 8.45 -5.19 -4.31
CA LYS A 39 8.85 -4.28 -5.39
C LYS A 39 7.64 -3.54 -5.97
N MET A 40 6.55 -4.24 -6.26
CA MET A 40 5.30 -3.65 -6.75
C MET A 40 4.76 -2.60 -5.77
N ILE A 41 4.69 -2.92 -4.48
CA ILE A 41 4.20 -2.02 -3.43
C ILE A 41 5.07 -0.77 -3.33
N LEU A 42 6.39 -0.93 -3.26
CA LEU A 42 7.32 0.20 -3.18
C LEU A 42 7.24 1.09 -4.43
N THR A 43 7.12 0.50 -5.61
CA THR A 43 6.90 1.24 -6.86
C THR A 43 5.61 2.05 -6.81
N ILE A 44 4.49 1.43 -6.42
CA ILE A 44 3.19 2.12 -6.27
C ILE A 44 3.33 3.30 -5.30
N ILE A 45 3.93 3.11 -4.13
CA ILE A 45 4.09 4.18 -3.13
C ILE A 45 4.93 5.33 -3.68
N LYS A 46 6.03 5.03 -4.40
CA LYS A 46 6.92 6.04 -4.99
C LYS A 46 6.25 6.85 -6.10
N GLU A 47 5.48 6.20 -6.96
CA GLU A 47 4.79 6.83 -8.09
C GLU A 47 3.54 7.60 -7.68
N THR A 48 2.91 7.25 -6.55
CA THR A 48 1.68 7.91 -6.10
C THR A 48 1.99 9.28 -5.48
N ASP A 49 1.25 10.31 -5.89
CA ASP A 49 1.32 11.64 -5.30
C ASP A 49 0.86 11.62 -3.83
N GLU A 50 1.47 12.45 -2.98
CA GLU A 50 1.13 12.55 -1.56
C GLU A 50 -0.32 12.96 -1.30
N ILE A 51 -0.98 13.65 -2.26
CA ILE A 51 -2.41 14.00 -2.15
C ILE A 51 -3.32 12.78 -2.11
N GLU A 52 -2.89 11.64 -2.68
CA GLU A 52 -3.66 10.40 -2.75
C GLU A 52 -3.45 9.48 -1.54
N PHE A 53 -2.77 9.98 -0.51
CA PHE A 53 -2.57 9.29 0.78
C PHE A 53 -3.62 9.78 1.78
N HIS A 54 -4.64 8.96 2.02
CA HIS A 54 -5.76 9.31 2.89
C HIS A 54 -5.80 8.43 4.12
N LYS A 55 -5.63 9.03 5.31
CA LYS A 55 -5.86 8.33 6.57
C LYS A 55 -7.36 8.34 6.91
N LYS A 56 -7.93 7.17 7.19
CA LYS A 56 -9.27 7.01 7.77
C LYS A 56 -9.22 5.97 8.88
N GLY A 57 -9.39 6.44 10.11
CA GLY A 57 -9.23 5.62 11.32
C GLY A 57 -7.81 5.06 11.43
N LYS A 58 -7.71 3.74 11.62
CA LYS A 58 -6.44 3.00 11.78
C LYS A 58 -5.70 2.68 10.46
N ASN A 59 -6.22 3.15 9.32
CA ASN A 59 -5.71 2.80 8.01
C ASN A 59 -5.31 4.04 7.22
N ILE A 60 -4.26 3.90 6.43
CA ILE A 60 -3.86 4.82 5.36
C ILE A 60 -4.18 4.12 4.04
N TYR A 61 -4.91 4.80 3.18
CA TYR A 61 -5.26 4.36 1.84
C TYR A 61 -4.41 5.14 0.84
N ILE A 62 -3.76 4.43 -0.06
CA ILE A 62 -2.95 5.01 -1.14
C ILE A 62 -3.63 4.65 -2.44
N ASN A 63 -4.23 5.62 -3.11
CA ASN A 63 -4.93 5.42 -4.38
C ASN A 63 -3.99 5.74 -5.54
N ASN A 64 -3.47 4.72 -6.20
CA ASN A 64 -2.74 4.90 -7.45
C ASN A 64 -3.72 4.73 -8.62
N MET A 65 -4.22 5.86 -9.13
CA MET A 65 -5.21 5.87 -10.20
C MET A 65 -4.62 5.35 -11.53
N ASP A 66 -3.35 5.68 -11.82
CA ASP A 66 -2.65 5.23 -13.04
C ASP A 66 -2.56 3.70 -13.13
N ARG A 67 -2.36 3.03 -11.99
CA ARG A 67 -2.32 1.57 -11.90
C ARG A 67 -3.67 0.95 -11.55
N ASN A 68 -4.70 1.74 -11.28
CA ASN A 68 -6.00 1.30 -10.77
C ASN A 68 -5.85 0.38 -9.53
N ILE A 69 -4.94 0.71 -8.61
CA ILE A 69 -4.67 -0.05 -7.38
C ILE A 69 -4.77 0.83 -6.15
N ARG A 70 -5.47 0.33 -5.13
CA ARG A 70 -5.47 0.87 -3.76
C ARG A 70 -4.63 -0.01 -2.85
N LEU A 71 -3.65 0.58 -2.19
CA LEU A 71 -2.97 -0.03 -1.05
C LEU A 71 -3.67 0.38 0.24
N THR A 72 -3.75 -0.54 1.20
CA THR A 72 -4.25 -0.24 2.56
C THR A 72 -3.16 -0.59 3.55
N ILE A 73 -2.71 0.39 4.34
CA ILE A 73 -1.60 0.28 5.28
C ILE A 73 -2.10 0.61 6.68
N ASN A 74 -1.67 -0.14 7.68
CA ASN A 74 -1.99 0.18 9.07
C ASN A 74 -1.22 1.42 9.53
N SER A 75 -1.90 2.43 10.06
CA SER A 75 -1.28 3.71 10.42
C SER A 75 -0.44 3.68 11.71
N PHE A 76 -0.49 2.59 12.48
CA PHE A 76 0.30 2.46 13.71
C PHE A 76 1.57 1.65 13.50
N THR A 77 1.54 0.69 12.57
CA THR A 77 2.65 -0.25 12.38
C THR A 77 3.30 -0.17 10.99
N ASN A 78 2.78 0.68 10.11
CA ASN A 78 3.16 0.76 8.69
C ASN A 78 3.11 -0.60 7.95
N ARG A 79 2.34 -1.55 8.48
CA ARG A 79 2.17 -2.88 7.88
C ARG A 79 1.19 -2.78 6.73
N ILE A 80 1.56 -3.28 5.54
CA ILE A 80 0.60 -3.46 4.45
C ILE A 80 -0.49 -4.45 4.88
N ILE A 81 -1.75 -4.10 4.68
CA ILE A 81 -2.90 -4.94 5.01
C ILE A 81 -3.37 -5.70 3.77
N THR A 82 -3.47 -5.00 2.63
CA THR A 82 -3.88 -5.55 1.33
C THR A 82 -3.58 -4.56 0.20
N ALA A 83 -3.65 -5.05 -1.04
CA ALA A 83 -3.82 -4.27 -2.25
C ALA A 83 -5.10 -4.75 -2.96
N ALA A 84 -5.83 -3.86 -3.62
CA ALA A 84 -7.04 -4.19 -4.37
C ALA A 84 -7.21 -3.25 -5.57
N LYS A 85 -7.93 -3.67 -6.61
CA LYS A 85 -8.32 -2.76 -7.69
C LYS A 85 -9.29 -1.71 -7.16
N ILE A 86 -9.22 -0.48 -7.68
CA ILE A 86 -10.13 0.61 -7.25
C ILE A 86 -11.51 0.40 -7.87
N ASN A 87 -11.54 0.01 -9.14
CA ASN A 87 -12.74 -0.43 -9.85
C ASN A 87 -12.63 -1.94 -10.12
N GLY A 88 -13.30 -2.76 -9.30
CA GLY A 88 -13.28 -4.22 -9.41
C GLY A 88 -14.28 -4.90 -8.49
#